data_AF-A0A397FPR5-F1
#
_entry.id   AF-A0A397FPR5-F1
#
_cell.length_a   1.000
_cell.length_b   1.000
_cell.length_c   1.000
_cell.angle_alpha   90.00
_cell.angle_beta   90.00
_cell.angle_gamma   90.00
#
_symmetry.space_group_name_H-M   'P 1'
#
loop_
_entity.id
_entity.type
_entity.pdbx_description
1 polymer ?
#
loop_
_entity_poly.entity_id
_entity_poly.type
_entity_poly.pdbx_seq_one_letter_code
_entity_poly.pdbx_strand_id
1 'polypeptide(L)'
;MVNAQNWINDDIPFSQRNSIRELYIWPVSIQQTNPRYISHSQDSPNRYFFPDNNKLEGVLDLSTFPNLEQITVESQLITGLILVNCQNIRRVCANDNLLEEVIWPIPNSNQVIPLENIQLTNNNFFGCDLFEFSNFIHLKTLLLGTDERAKIDQGIFNRWTGSLIHLRNMVGLLELDINCTDINSGLEYLPVDGGLYRFTFGKIGREEARVERLQNILLRDIPNEIVFEGSRTIDDWAFKGTYATENYFRSGWSKAIDIRIWQNQFQAQIQSN
;
A
#
# COMPACT_ATOMS: atom_id res chain seq x y z
N MET A 1 19.25 3.63 -18.06
CA MET A 1 17.86 3.16 -17.91
C MET A 1 17.65 2.03 -18.88
N VAL A 2 16.90 1.02 -18.48
CA VAL A 2 16.63 -0.17 -19.29
C VAL A 2 15.12 -0.33 -19.39
N ASN A 3 14.59 -0.52 -20.59
CA ASN A 3 13.18 -0.80 -20.75
C ASN A 3 12.83 -2.12 -20.02
N ALA A 4 11.87 -2.06 -19.09
CA ALA A 4 11.53 -3.16 -18.21
C ALA A 4 11.05 -4.41 -18.98
N GLN A 5 10.29 -4.20 -20.07
CA GLN A 5 9.77 -5.30 -20.87
C GLN A 5 10.84 -5.96 -21.74
N ASN A 6 11.78 -5.18 -22.29
CA ASN A 6 12.90 -5.75 -23.03
C ASN A 6 13.78 -6.59 -22.09
N TRP A 7 14.10 -6.04 -20.92
CA TRP A 7 14.87 -6.74 -19.89
C TRP A 7 14.23 -8.08 -19.51
N ILE A 8 12.93 -8.10 -19.20
CA ILE A 8 12.29 -9.36 -18.79
C ILE A 8 12.25 -10.39 -19.93
N ASN A 9 12.22 -9.96 -21.18
CA ASN A 9 12.27 -10.84 -22.36
C ASN A 9 13.66 -11.44 -22.59
N ASP A 10 14.71 -10.66 -22.34
CA ASP A 10 16.09 -11.08 -22.54
C ASP A 10 16.60 -11.95 -21.38
N ASP A 11 16.32 -11.54 -20.14
CA ASP A 11 16.84 -12.17 -18.93
C ASP A 11 15.97 -13.30 -18.37
N ILE A 12 14.67 -13.30 -18.70
CA ILE A 12 13.71 -14.35 -18.28
C ILE A 12 12.95 -14.88 -19.50
N PRO A 13 13.56 -15.80 -20.28
CA PRO A 13 12.93 -16.37 -21.46
C PRO A 13 11.58 -16.99 -21.14
N PHE A 14 10.65 -16.93 -22.09
CA PHE A 14 9.27 -17.42 -21.93
C PHE A 14 9.19 -18.86 -21.38
N SER A 15 10.13 -19.73 -21.77
CA SER A 15 10.20 -21.12 -21.33
C SER A 15 10.43 -21.30 -19.83
N GLN A 16 10.95 -20.29 -19.13
CA GLN A 16 11.25 -20.34 -17.69
C GLN A 16 10.12 -19.74 -16.84
N ARG A 17 9.30 -18.85 -17.40
CA ARG A 17 8.31 -18.05 -16.66
C ARG A 17 7.25 -18.89 -15.95
N ASN A 18 6.93 -20.06 -16.48
CA ASN A 18 5.96 -20.97 -15.88
C ASN A 18 6.42 -21.55 -14.54
N SER A 19 7.73 -21.65 -14.26
CA SER A 19 8.24 -22.15 -12.97
C SER A 19 8.43 -21.07 -11.92
N ILE A 20 8.27 -19.79 -12.28
CA ILE A 20 8.56 -18.66 -11.40
C ILE A 20 7.34 -18.37 -10.53
N ARG A 21 7.51 -18.51 -9.21
CA ARG A 21 6.51 -18.17 -8.19
C ARG A 21 6.80 -16.86 -7.49
N GLU A 22 8.06 -16.49 -7.41
CA GLU A 22 8.49 -15.25 -6.76
C GLU A 22 9.47 -14.57 -7.70
N LEU A 23 9.28 -13.27 -7.92
CA LEU A 23 10.17 -12.43 -8.71
C LEU A 23 10.54 -11.19 -7.89
N TYR A 24 11.83 -10.94 -7.77
CA TYR A 24 12.36 -9.83 -6.98
C TYR A 24 13.28 -8.97 -7.84
N ILE A 25 12.99 -7.68 -7.90
CA ILE A 25 13.72 -6.67 -8.63
C ILE A 25 14.02 -5.53 -7.66
N TRP A 26 15.29 -5.34 -7.33
CA TRP A 26 15.73 -4.35 -6.34
C TRP A 26 16.87 -3.50 -6.86
N PRO A 27 17.09 -2.30 -6.31
CA PRO A 27 18.39 -1.64 -6.42
C PRO A 27 19.45 -2.40 -5.61
N VAL A 28 20.70 -2.32 -6.05
CA VAL A 28 21.86 -2.88 -5.31
C VAL A 28 22.01 -2.24 -3.93
N SER A 29 21.62 -0.98 -3.76
CA SER A 29 21.68 -0.26 -2.48
C SER A 29 20.86 -0.92 -1.35
N ILE A 30 19.72 -1.56 -1.67
CA ILE A 30 18.89 -2.26 -0.67
C ILE A 30 19.61 -3.48 -0.07
N GLN A 31 20.53 -4.11 -0.82
CA GLN A 31 21.33 -5.23 -0.32
C GLN A 31 22.24 -4.83 0.85
N GLN A 32 22.61 -3.55 0.94
CA GLN A 32 23.58 -3.07 1.91
C GLN A 32 22.93 -2.56 3.21
N THR A 33 21.65 -2.18 3.16
CA THR A 33 21.01 -1.41 4.23
C THR A 33 20.03 -2.20 5.09
N ASN A 34 19.58 -3.39 4.67
CA ASN A 34 18.52 -4.08 5.41
C ASN A 34 18.65 -5.63 5.47
N PRO A 35 19.44 -6.17 6.43
CA PRO A 35 19.69 -7.60 6.55
C PRO A 35 18.46 -8.47 6.85
N ARG A 36 17.32 -7.87 7.24
CA ARG A 36 16.05 -8.61 7.41
C ARG A 36 15.41 -9.04 6.08
N TYR A 37 15.66 -8.33 4.98
CA TYR A 37 15.29 -8.78 3.64
C TYR A 37 16.24 -9.87 3.12
N ILE A 38 17.41 -9.99 3.73
CA ILE A 38 18.49 -10.91 3.36
C ILE A 38 18.31 -12.29 4.03
N SER A 39 17.66 -12.36 5.21
CA SER A 39 17.66 -13.56 6.06
C SER A 39 16.81 -14.74 5.57
N HIS A 40 15.87 -14.55 4.65
CA HIS A 40 15.05 -15.62 4.05
C HIS A 40 15.49 -16.02 2.64
N SER A 41 16.67 -15.60 2.18
CA SER A 41 16.72 -14.95 0.87
C SER A 41 17.91 -15.26 -0.05
N GLN A 42 18.93 -15.99 0.39
CA GLN A 42 20.13 -16.18 -0.44
C GLN A 42 19.94 -17.18 -1.61
N ASP A 43 18.87 -18.00 -1.61
CA ASP A 43 18.73 -19.15 -2.55
C ASP A 43 17.53 -19.10 -3.51
N SER A 44 16.74 -18.02 -3.58
CA SER A 44 15.64 -17.97 -4.58
C SER A 44 16.19 -17.53 -5.95
N PRO A 45 16.02 -18.33 -7.02
CA PRO A 45 16.71 -18.14 -8.30
C PRO A 45 16.29 -16.89 -9.10
N ASN A 46 15.22 -16.20 -8.70
CA ASN A 46 14.59 -15.12 -9.48
C ASN A 46 14.76 -13.75 -8.80
N ARG A 47 15.99 -13.46 -8.39
CA ARG A 47 16.37 -12.22 -7.70
C ARG A 47 17.33 -11.41 -8.56
N TYR A 48 16.93 -10.19 -8.87
CA TYR A 48 17.63 -9.31 -9.78
C TYR A 48 17.94 -8.00 -9.09
N PHE A 49 19.21 -7.62 -9.11
CA PHE A 49 19.71 -6.40 -8.48
C PHE A 49 20.24 -5.45 -9.54
N PHE A 50 19.66 -4.27 -9.61
CA PHE A 50 20.01 -3.23 -10.56
C PHE A 50 20.91 -2.18 -9.90
N PRO A 51 22.03 -1.79 -10.51
CA PRO A 51 22.81 -0.64 -10.05
C PRO A 51 21.94 0.62 -9.92
N ASP A 52 22.18 1.46 -8.92
CA ASP A 52 21.34 2.65 -8.67
C ASP A 52 21.30 3.63 -9.88
N ASN A 53 22.34 3.61 -10.71
CA ASN A 53 22.45 4.40 -11.94
C ASN A 53 21.85 3.73 -13.19
N ASN A 54 21.33 2.50 -13.08
CA ASN A 54 20.74 1.78 -14.19
C ASN A 54 19.42 1.10 -13.80
N LYS A 55 18.35 1.92 -13.72
CA LYS A 55 17.01 1.48 -13.32
C LYS A 55 16.17 0.95 -14.49
N LEU A 56 15.23 0.08 -14.18
CA LEU A 56 14.15 -0.30 -15.09
C LEU A 56 13.16 0.84 -15.29
N GLU A 57 12.67 1.03 -16.50
CA GLU A 57 11.66 2.04 -16.85
C GLU A 57 10.58 1.50 -17.79
N GLY A 58 9.47 2.24 -17.89
CA GLY A 58 8.33 1.88 -18.74
C GLY A 58 7.41 0.83 -18.10
N VAL A 59 6.66 0.12 -18.92
CA VAL A 59 5.68 -0.88 -18.46
C VAL A 59 6.34 -2.24 -18.25
N LEU A 60 6.02 -2.89 -17.12
CA LEU A 60 6.41 -4.25 -16.80
C LEU A 60 5.19 -5.18 -16.91
N ASP A 61 5.15 -5.99 -17.97
CA ASP A 61 4.08 -6.96 -18.20
C ASP A 61 4.48 -8.37 -17.71
N LEU A 62 3.78 -8.81 -16.66
CA LEU A 62 3.96 -10.12 -16.04
C LEU A 62 2.84 -11.11 -16.41
N SER A 63 2.02 -10.80 -17.41
CA SER A 63 0.94 -11.68 -17.91
C SER A 63 1.42 -13.06 -18.39
N THR A 64 2.72 -13.22 -18.64
CA THR A 64 3.33 -14.51 -19.00
C THR A 64 3.85 -15.32 -17.81
N PHE A 65 3.58 -14.89 -16.56
CA PHE A 65 3.98 -15.55 -15.32
C PHE A 65 2.75 -16.13 -14.59
N PRO A 66 2.15 -17.22 -15.09
CA PRO A 66 0.85 -17.73 -14.61
C PRO A 66 0.89 -18.25 -13.16
N ASN A 67 2.07 -18.65 -12.68
CA ASN A 67 2.25 -19.20 -11.34
C ASN A 67 2.86 -18.19 -10.35
N LEU A 68 2.90 -16.90 -10.71
CA LEU A 68 3.45 -15.86 -9.84
C LEU A 68 2.59 -15.68 -8.59
N GLU A 69 3.21 -15.85 -7.44
CA GLU A 69 2.64 -15.67 -6.10
C GLU A 69 3.14 -14.38 -5.46
N GLN A 70 4.35 -13.93 -5.80
CA GLN A 70 4.95 -12.70 -5.27
C GLN A 70 5.75 -11.94 -6.32
N ILE A 71 5.51 -10.63 -6.39
CA ILE A 71 6.38 -9.68 -7.11
C ILE A 71 6.89 -8.62 -6.14
N THR A 72 8.16 -8.31 -6.27
CA THR A 72 8.77 -7.12 -5.68
C THR A 72 9.54 -6.39 -6.76
N VAL A 73 9.25 -5.10 -6.94
CA VAL A 73 9.94 -4.19 -7.86
C VAL A 73 10.10 -2.83 -7.19
N GLU A 74 11.18 -2.65 -6.43
CA GLU A 74 11.37 -1.46 -5.61
C GLU A 74 12.33 -0.46 -6.28
N SER A 75 12.07 0.82 -6.06
CA SER A 75 12.99 1.92 -6.39
C SER A 75 13.47 1.96 -7.85
N GLN A 76 12.67 1.47 -8.80
CA GLN A 76 12.88 1.61 -10.23
C GLN A 76 12.16 2.86 -10.77
N LEU A 77 11.95 2.93 -12.08
CA LEU A 77 11.25 4.00 -12.78
C LEU A 77 10.11 3.45 -13.65
N ILE A 78 9.56 2.29 -13.28
CA ILE A 78 8.45 1.69 -14.03
C ILE A 78 7.18 2.54 -13.87
N THR A 79 6.40 2.63 -14.95
CA THR A 79 5.19 3.46 -15.03
C THR A 79 3.90 2.64 -15.04
N GLY A 80 3.98 1.34 -15.33
CA GLY A 80 2.83 0.44 -15.28
C GLY A 80 3.24 -0.99 -14.91
N LEU A 81 2.34 -1.70 -14.24
CA LEU A 81 2.51 -3.11 -13.86
C LEU A 81 1.29 -3.93 -14.28
N ILE A 82 1.48 -4.95 -15.12
CA ILE A 82 0.39 -5.77 -15.66
C ILE A 82 0.44 -7.18 -15.06
N LEU A 83 -0.64 -7.60 -14.41
CA LEU A 83 -0.78 -8.86 -13.66
C LEU A 83 -1.97 -9.73 -14.11
N VAL A 84 -2.55 -9.49 -15.29
CA VAL A 84 -3.82 -10.08 -15.75
C VAL A 84 -3.92 -11.61 -15.57
N ASN A 85 -2.83 -12.34 -15.81
CA ASN A 85 -2.79 -13.81 -15.70
C ASN A 85 -2.14 -14.33 -14.40
N CYS A 86 -1.79 -13.46 -13.46
CA CYS A 86 -1.15 -13.83 -12.20
C CYS A 86 -2.21 -14.19 -11.15
N GLN A 87 -3.02 -15.22 -11.43
CA GLN A 87 -4.19 -15.59 -10.60
C GLN A 87 -3.83 -16.11 -9.20
N ASN A 88 -2.56 -16.49 -8.99
CA ASN A 88 -2.03 -16.98 -7.72
C ASN A 88 -1.37 -15.87 -6.88
N ILE A 89 -1.41 -14.62 -7.34
CA ILE A 89 -0.69 -13.51 -6.69
C ILE A 89 -1.20 -13.28 -5.26
N ARG A 90 -0.25 -13.27 -4.32
CA ARG A 90 -0.46 -13.05 -2.87
C ARG A 90 0.18 -11.75 -2.40
N ARG A 91 1.29 -11.35 -3.01
CA ARG A 91 2.03 -10.15 -2.61
C ARG A 91 2.52 -9.34 -3.81
N VAL A 92 2.20 -8.06 -3.79
CA VAL A 92 2.70 -7.06 -4.75
C VAL A 92 3.37 -5.95 -3.96
N CYS A 93 4.68 -5.78 -4.16
CA CYS A 93 5.47 -4.72 -3.55
C CYS A 93 6.14 -3.95 -4.68
N ALA A 94 5.74 -2.70 -4.89
CA ALA A 94 6.27 -1.87 -5.96
C ALA A 94 6.46 -0.42 -5.50
N ASN A 95 7.07 -0.24 -4.32
CA ASN A 95 7.28 1.09 -3.78
C ASN A 95 8.39 1.84 -4.53
N ASP A 96 8.33 3.16 -4.42
CA ASP A 96 9.35 4.06 -4.93
C ASP A 96 9.57 4.00 -6.45
N ASN A 97 8.53 3.69 -7.24
CA ASN A 97 8.55 3.79 -8.70
C ASN A 97 7.85 5.06 -9.21
N LEU A 98 7.37 5.02 -10.45
CA LEU A 98 6.57 6.05 -11.11
C LEU A 98 5.23 5.46 -11.60
N LEU A 99 4.71 4.42 -10.91
CA LEU A 99 3.50 3.73 -11.36
C LEU A 99 2.32 4.70 -11.44
N GLU A 100 1.65 4.67 -12.58
CA GLU A 100 0.41 5.39 -12.85
C GLU A 100 -0.80 4.44 -12.77
N GLU A 101 -0.57 3.14 -13.03
CA GLU A 101 -1.60 2.10 -13.00
C GLU A 101 -1.04 0.71 -12.63
N VAL A 102 -1.92 -0.14 -12.09
CA VAL A 102 -1.69 -1.59 -11.97
C VAL A 102 -2.89 -2.31 -12.57
N ILE A 103 -2.65 -3.17 -13.56
CA ILE A 103 -3.71 -4.00 -14.14
C ILE A 103 -3.75 -5.32 -13.36
N TRP A 104 -4.71 -5.41 -12.43
CA TRP A 104 -4.88 -6.57 -11.55
C TRP A 104 -5.37 -7.82 -12.31
N PRO A 105 -5.15 -9.03 -11.74
CA PRO A 105 -5.77 -10.24 -12.27
C PRO A 105 -7.30 -10.12 -12.27
N ILE A 106 -7.92 -10.48 -13.39
CA ILE A 106 -9.38 -10.52 -13.50
C ILE A 106 -9.82 -11.88 -12.93
N PRO A 107 -10.67 -11.92 -11.88
CA PRO A 107 -11.14 -13.18 -11.34
C PRO A 107 -11.99 -13.93 -12.38
N ASN A 108 -11.73 -15.22 -12.57
CA ASN A 108 -12.66 -16.09 -13.28
C ASN A 108 -13.93 -16.30 -12.43
N SER A 109 -15.05 -16.68 -13.05
CA SER A 109 -16.31 -16.95 -12.35
C SER A 109 -16.07 -17.90 -11.15
N ASN A 110 -16.39 -17.45 -9.94
CA ASN A 110 -16.23 -18.14 -8.66
C ASN A 110 -14.80 -18.27 -8.09
N GLN A 111 -13.80 -17.62 -8.69
CA GLN A 111 -12.44 -17.58 -8.14
C GLN A 111 -12.22 -16.32 -7.30
N VAL A 112 -11.60 -16.48 -6.13
CA VAL A 112 -11.13 -15.36 -5.30
C VAL A 112 -9.61 -15.25 -5.49
N ILE A 113 -9.11 -14.05 -5.79
CA ILE A 113 -7.67 -13.81 -5.87
C ILE A 113 -7.10 -13.80 -4.45
N PRO A 114 -6.08 -14.61 -4.12
CA PRO A 114 -5.55 -14.76 -2.77
C PRO A 114 -4.61 -13.61 -2.37
N LEU A 115 -4.87 -12.39 -2.84
CA LEU A 115 -4.00 -11.23 -2.64
C LEU A 115 -4.10 -10.76 -1.18
N GLU A 116 -2.97 -10.79 -0.47
CA GLU A 116 -2.87 -10.51 0.96
C GLU A 116 -2.10 -9.21 1.26
N ASN A 117 -1.17 -8.81 0.40
CA ASN A 117 -0.28 -7.68 0.66
C ASN A 117 -0.05 -6.85 -0.61
N ILE A 118 -0.44 -5.58 -0.55
CA ILE A 118 -0.21 -4.58 -1.59
C ILE A 118 0.59 -3.43 -0.97
N GLN A 119 1.74 -3.12 -1.55
CA GLN A 119 2.56 -1.98 -1.20
C GLN A 119 2.92 -1.24 -2.48
N LEU A 120 2.40 -0.03 -2.61
CA LEU A 120 2.51 0.84 -3.78
C LEU A 120 2.92 2.25 -3.36
N THR A 121 3.63 2.40 -2.24
CA THR A 121 3.97 3.72 -1.70
C THR A 121 4.90 4.49 -2.62
N ASN A 122 4.82 5.82 -2.57
CA ASN A 122 5.72 6.71 -3.31
C ASN A 122 5.75 6.45 -4.83
N ASN A 123 4.57 6.37 -5.46
CA ASN A 123 4.38 6.25 -6.91
C ASN A 123 3.73 7.52 -7.48
N ASN A 124 3.10 7.44 -8.65
CA ASN A 124 2.47 8.57 -9.34
C ASN A 124 1.03 8.26 -9.80
N PHE A 125 0.28 7.46 -9.05
CA PHE A 125 -1.11 7.15 -9.41
C PHE A 125 -1.95 8.42 -9.56
N PHE A 126 -2.76 8.50 -10.61
CA PHE A 126 -3.59 9.66 -10.91
C PHE A 126 -5.07 9.27 -11.05
N GLY A 127 -5.89 9.62 -10.05
CA GLY A 127 -7.35 9.47 -10.15
C GLY A 127 -7.86 8.02 -10.04
N CYS A 128 -7.05 7.09 -9.52
CA CYS A 128 -7.50 5.74 -9.23
C CYS A 128 -8.44 5.72 -8.01
N ASP A 129 -9.49 4.90 -8.05
CA ASP A 129 -10.47 4.80 -6.97
C ASP A 129 -10.17 3.60 -6.08
N LEU A 130 -10.33 3.77 -4.76
CA LEU A 130 -10.15 2.70 -3.78
C LEU A 130 -11.07 1.48 -4.03
N PHE A 131 -12.14 1.64 -4.82
CA PHE A 131 -12.98 0.56 -5.32
C PHE A 131 -12.19 -0.56 -6.01
N GLU A 132 -11.05 -0.28 -6.64
CA GLU A 132 -10.21 -1.30 -7.30
C GLU A 132 -9.83 -2.45 -6.37
N PHE A 133 -9.76 -2.21 -5.06
CA PHE A 133 -9.40 -3.22 -4.08
C PHE A 133 -10.60 -3.99 -3.51
N SER A 134 -11.85 -3.64 -3.84
CA SER A 134 -13.05 -4.16 -3.18
C SER A 134 -13.21 -5.68 -3.25
N ASN A 135 -12.58 -6.31 -4.25
CA ASN A 135 -12.64 -7.75 -4.49
C ASN A 135 -11.53 -8.54 -3.78
N PHE A 136 -10.51 -7.86 -3.23
CA PHE A 136 -9.39 -8.51 -2.54
C PHE A 136 -9.70 -8.67 -1.05
N ILE A 137 -10.71 -9.48 -0.75
CA ILE A 137 -11.24 -9.67 0.61
C ILE A 137 -10.23 -10.28 1.60
N HIS A 138 -9.13 -10.85 1.11
CA HIS A 138 -8.06 -11.44 1.91
C HIS A 138 -6.91 -10.47 2.22
N LEU A 139 -7.02 -9.19 1.81
CA LEU A 139 -6.00 -8.19 2.11
C LEU A 139 -5.77 -8.04 3.61
N LYS A 140 -4.50 -8.11 3.99
CA LYS A 140 -3.96 -7.85 5.32
C LYS A 140 -3.17 -6.55 5.36
N THR A 141 -2.58 -6.15 4.24
CA THR A 141 -1.75 -4.94 4.14
C THR A 141 -2.09 -4.19 2.86
N LEU A 142 -2.41 -2.91 2.99
CA LEU A 142 -2.66 -2.00 1.87
C LEU A 142 -1.92 -0.69 2.12
N LEU A 143 -0.74 -0.53 1.54
CA LEU A 143 0.08 0.67 1.68
C LEU A 143 0.08 1.45 0.36
N LEU A 144 -0.63 2.58 0.35
CA LEU A 144 -0.91 3.38 -0.84
C LEU A 144 -0.36 4.80 -0.73
N GLY A 145 0.19 5.18 0.43
CA GLY A 145 0.55 6.55 0.73
C GLY A 145 1.74 7.08 -0.06
N THR A 146 2.00 8.37 0.09
CA THR A 146 3.28 8.99 -0.31
C THR A 146 3.83 9.76 0.89
N ASP A 147 5.06 9.44 1.27
CA ASP A 147 5.78 10.06 2.38
C ASP A 147 7.16 10.61 1.99
N GLU A 148 7.61 10.35 0.76
CA GLU A 148 8.89 10.86 0.25
C GLU A 148 8.76 12.32 -0.17
N ARG A 149 9.39 13.22 0.61
CA ARG A 149 9.22 14.66 0.45
C ARG A 149 9.70 15.18 -0.91
N ALA A 150 10.80 14.65 -1.45
CA ALA A 150 11.35 15.13 -2.71
C ALA A 150 10.41 14.83 -3.89
N LYS A 151 9.73 13.67 -3.90
CA LYS A 151 8.68 13.31 -4.84
C LYS A 151 7.47 14.22 -4.70
N ILE A 152 7.00 14.46 -3.48
CA ILE A 152 5.87 15.38 -3.22
C ILE A 152 6.18 16.78 -3.79
N ASP A 153 7.37 17.32 -3.50
CA ASP A 153 7.80 18.64 -3.99
C ASP A 153 7.92 18.69 -5.53
N GLN A 154 8.12 17.54 -6.19
CA GLN A 154 8.12 17.41 -7.65
C GLN A 154 6.73 17.15 -8.25
N GLY A 155 5.68 17.07 -7.43
CA GLY A 155 4.33 16.74 -7.90
C GLY A 155 4.11 15.24 -8.17
N ILE A 156 5.00 14.38 -7.69
CA ILE A 156 4.94 12.92 -7.83
C ILE A 156 4.36 12.35 -6.53
N PHE A 157 3.13 11.86 -6.58
CA PHE A 157 2.45 11.26 -5.43
C PHE A 157 1.21 10.48 -5.86
N ASN A 158 0.76 9.59 -4.98
CA ASN A 158 -0.38 8.74 -5.20
C ASN A 158 -1.70 9.47 -4.95
N ARG A 159 -2.49 9.71 -6.00
CA ARG A 159 -3.80 10.38 -5.94
C ARG A 159 -4.94 9.37 -5.92
N TRP A 160 -4.91 8.47 -4.93
CA TRP A 160 -6.04 7.57 -4.68
C TRP A 160 -7.26 8.38 -4.23
N THR A 161 -8.42 8.07 -4.78
CA THR A 161 -9.70 8.72 -4.52
C THR A 161 -10.73 7.71 -4.00
N GLY A 162 -11.99 8.12 -3.85
CA GLY A 162 -13.06 7.28 -3.36
C GLY A 162 -13.22 7.31 -1.84
N SER A 163 -13.85 6.27 -1.30
CA SER A 163 -14.25 6.17 0.10
C SER A 163 -13.78 4.88 0.73
N LEU A 164 -13.45 4.92 2.03
CA LEU A 164 -13.06 3.76 2.82
C LEU A 164 -14.16 2.68 2.91
N ILE A 165 -15.40 2.99 2.52
CA ILE A 165 -16.49 2.00 2.40
C ILE A 165 -16.13 0.80 1.51
N HIS A 166 -15.25 0.99 0.52
CA HIS A 166 -14.82 -0.09 -0.37
C HIS A 166 -13.94 -1.14 0.34
N LEU A 167 -13.40 -0.81 1.52
CA LEU A 167 -12.58 -1.70 2.34
C LEU A 167 -13.41 -2.50 3.37
N ARG A 168 -14.72 -2.25 3.50
CA ARG A 168 -15.57 -2.79 4.59
C ARG A 168 -15.57 -4.32 4.73
N ASN A 169 -15.33 -5.04 3.63
CA ASN A 169 -15.33 -6.50 3.60
C ASN A 169 -13.93 -7.09 3.92
N MET A 170 -12.89 -6.27 4.06
CA MET A 170 -11.52 -6.69 4.36
C MET A 170 -11.35 -6.89 5.87
N VAL A 171 -12.11 -7.82 6.44
CA VAL A 171 -12.12 -8.10 7.88
C VAL A 171 -10.78 -8.61 8.42
N GLY A 172 -9.82 -8.93 7.54
CA GLY A 172 -8.46 -9.31 7.89
C GLY A 172 -7.42 -8.19 7.72
N LEU A 173 -7.85 -6.95 7.43
CA LEU A 173 -6.93 -5.83 7.20
C LEU A 173 -6.21 -5.44 8.49
N LEU A 174 -4.89 -5.54 8.49
CA LEU A 174 -4.01 -5.30 9.63
C LEU A 174 -3.26 -3.97 9.52
N GLU A 175 -2.87 -3.60 8.30
CA GLU A 175 -2.14 -2.36 8.00
C GLU A 175 -2.77 -1.61 6.82
N LEU A 176 -3.02 -0.32 7.02
CA LEU A 176 -3.52 0.62 6.02
C LEU A 176 -2.68 1.90 6.05
N ASP A 177 -2.14 2.30 4.91
CA ASP A 177 -1.51 3.62 4.74
C ASP A 177 -2.11 4.35 3.54
N ILE A 178 -2.64 5.55 3.79
CA ILE A 178 -3.24 6.43 2.79
C ILE A 178 -2.71 7.87 2.89
N ASN A 179 -1.50 8.04 3.43
CA ASN A 179 -0.82 9.33 3.49
C ASN A 179 -0.77 10.03 2.11
N CYS A 180 -0.98 11.35 2.09
CA CYS A 180 -0.88 12.20 0.90
C CYS A 180 -1.88 11.85 -0.25
N THR A 181 -2.92 11.07 0.04
CA THR A 181 -3.96 10.69 -0.93
C THR A 181 -5.14 11.68 -0.96
N ASP A 182 -6.09 11.42 -1.87
CA ASP A 182 -7.33 12.18 -2.04
C ASP A 182 -8.57 11.45 -1.50
N ILE A 183 -8.39 10.36 -0.75
CA ILE A 183 -9.44 9.62 -0.02
C ILE A 183 -9.94 10.48 1.13
N ASN A 184 -11.24 10.73 1.23
CA ASN A 184 -11.74 11.80 2.12
C ASN A 184 -13.03 11.47 2.89
N SER A 185 -13.46 10.20 2.90
CA SER A 185 -14.68 9.75 3.59
C SER A 185 -14.66 8.26 3.94
N GLY A 186 -15.64 7.82 4.73
CA GLY A 186 -15.95 6.41 4.99
C GLY A 186 -15.27 5.79 6.21
N LEU A 187 -14.77 6.59 7.15
CA LEU A 187 -14.16 6.10 8.40
C LEU A 187 -15.09 5.15 9.17
N GLU A 188 -16.40 5.39 9.10
CA GLU A 188 -17.46 4.59 9.72
C GLU A 188 -17.58 3.17 9.16
N TYR A 189 -16.96 2.88 8.02
CA TYR A 189 -16.97 1.57 7.37
C TYR A 189 -15.63 0.83 7.46
N LEU A 190 -14.61 1.43 8.08
CA LEU A 190 -13.29 0.82 8.20
C LEU A 190 -13.35 -0.44 9.10
N PRO A 191 -12.83 -1.60 8.67
CA PRO A 191 -12.98 -2.88 9.40
C PRO A 191 -11.99 -2.98 10.57
N VAL A 192 -12.18 -2.18 11.62
CA VAL A 192 -11.26 -2.11 12.77
C VAL A 192 -11.33 -3.33 13.71
N ASP A 193 -12.46 -4.03 13.77
CA ASP A 193 -12.64 -5.21 14.63
C ASP A 193 -11.79 -6.41 14.18
N GLY A 194 -11.33 -6.39 12.93
CA GLY A 194 -10.47 -7.40 12.32
C GLY A 194 -9.03 -7.48 12.84
N GLY A 195 -8.65 -6.57 13.75
CA GLY A 195 -7.28 -6.47 14.25
C GLY A 195 -6.40 -5.51 13.46
N LEU A 196 -7.01 -4.53 12.78
CA LEU A 196 -6.27 -3.38 12.25
C LEU A 196 -5.38 -2.82 13.37
N TYR A 197 -4.07 -2.79 13.18
CA TYR A 197 -3.14 -2.24 14.17
C TYR A 197 -2.25 -1.16 13.57
N ARG A 198 -2.30 -0.92 12.26
CA ARG A 198 -1.60 0.22 11.67
C ARG A 198 -2.53 0.94 10.73
N PHE A 199 -2.79 2.20 11.05
CA PHE A 199 -3.50 3.11 10.16
C PHE A 199 -2.79 4.45 10.12
N THR A 200 -2.30 4.84 8.94
CA THR A 200 -1.62 6.13 8.74
C THR A 200 -2.29 6.93 7.64
N PHE A 201 -2.51 8.20 7.95
CA PHE A 201 -3.05 9.16 6.99
C PHE A 201 -2.63 10.57 7.43
N GLY A 202 -2.54 11.48 6.47
CA GLY A 202 -2.07 12.83 6.70
C GLY A 202 -1.58 13.46 5.41
N LYS A 203 -1.49 14.80 5.37
CA LYS A 203 -1.15 15.51 4.14
C LYS A 203 0.32 15.41 3.72
N ILE A 204 1.23 15.06 4.64
CA ILE A 204 2.69 14.98 4.42
C ILE A 204 3.27 16.19 3.65
N GLY A 205 2.68 17.36 3.94
CA GLY A 205 3.00 18.65 3.34
C GLY A 205 2.63 18.80 1.86
N ARG A 206 1.67 18.02 1.36
CA ARG A 206 0.82 18.31 0.21
C ARG A 206 -0.44 19.03 0.69
N GLU A 207 -0.47 20.36 0.65
CA GLU A 207 -1.54 21.17 1.26
C GLU A 207 -2.95 20.86 0.72
N GLU A 208 -3.07 20.37 -0.50
CA GLU A 208 -4.34 20.04 -1.15
C GLU A 208 -4.75 18.57 -1.00
N ALA A 209 -4.02 17.76 -0.21
CA ALA A 209 -4.37 16.36 0.03
C ALA A 209 -5.73 16.23 0.72
N ARG A 210 -6.71 15.62 0.06
CA ARG A 210 -8.07 15.55 0.62
C ARG A 210 -8.20 14.61 1.81
N VAL A 211 -7.19 13.78 2.08
CA VAL A 211 -7.13 12.92 3.27
C VAL A 211 -7.17 13.69 4.59
N GLU A 212 -6.78 14.97 4.59
CA GLU A 212 -6.93 15.86 5.76
C GLU A 212 -8.40 15.99 6.21
N ARG A 213 -9.37 15.77 5.31
CA ARG A 213 -10.79 15.75 5.69
C ARG A 213 -11.12 14.67 6.71
N LEU A 214 -10.43 13.53 6.69
CA LEU A 214 -10.64 12.45 7.67
C LEU A 214 -10.26 12.92 9.09
N GLN A 215 -9.18 13.69 9.19
CA GLN A 215 -8.76 14.29 10.45
C GLN A 215 -9.80 15.29 10.96
N ASN A 216 -10.37 16.11 10.06
CA ASN A 216 -11.41 17.07 10.42
C ASN A 216 -12.70 16.39 10.92
N ILE A 217 -13.06 15.21 10.38
CA ILE A 217 -14.19 14.41 10.88
C ILE A 217 -13.92 13.97 12.32
N LEU A 218 -12.74 13.41 12.58
CA LEU A 218 -12.36 12.98 13.93
C LEU A 218 -12.33 14.16 14.91
N LEU A 219 -11.75 15.30 14.53
CA LEU A 219 -11.72 16.51 15.36
C LEU A 219 -13.11 17.06 15.72
N ARG A 220 -14.06 16.95 14.79
CA ARG A 220 -15.44 17.42 15.01
C ARG A 220 -16.18 16.51 15.99
N ASP A 221 -15.98 15.20 15.83
CA ASP A 221 -16.81 14.19 16.49
C ASP A 221 -16.21 13.70 17.82
N ILE A 222 -14.90 13.89 18.03
CA ILE A 222 -14.20 13.58 19.28
C ILE A 222 -14.13 14.85 20.13
N PRO A 223 -14.76 14.89 21.33
CA PRO A 223 -14.60 16.01 22.26
C PRO A 223 -13.12 16.21 22.60
N ASN A 224 -12.71 17.46 22.81
CA ASN A 224 -11.34 17.89 23.19
C ASN A 224 -10.72 17.16 24.41
N GLU A 225 -11.48 16.28 25.07
CA GLU A 225 -11.11 15.53 26.27
C GLU A 225 -10.62 14.10 25.98
N ILE A 226 -10.78 13.56 24.76
CA ILE A 226 -10.13 12.28 24.41
C ILE A 226 -8.65 12.55 24.13
N VAL A 227 -7.83 12.26 25.13
CA VAL A 227 -6.38 12.19 24.99
C VAL A 227 -6.06 10.98 24.11
N PHE A 228 -5.78 11.20 22.82
CA PHE A 228 -5.16 10.20 21.96
C PHE A 228 -3.85 9.75 22.62
N GLU A 229 -3.84 8.53 23.18
CA GLU A 229 -2.77 8.05 24.08
C GLU A 229 -1.37 8.30 23.46
N GLY A 230 -0.55 9.12 24.13
CA GLY A 230 0.84 9.35 23.76
C GLY A 230 1.10 10.27 22.55
N SER A 231 0.11 11.01 22.05
CA SER A 231 0.28 12.05 21.02
C SER A 231 0.03 13.46 21.58
N ARG A 232 0.77 14.48 21.08
CA ARG A 232 0.60 15.87 21.54
C ARG A 232 -0.51 16.61 20.79
N THR A 233 -0.89 16.11 19.60
CA THR A 233 -1.94 16.66 18.72
C THR A 233 -2.57 15.53 17.89
N ILE A 234 -3.74 15.78 17.27
CA ILE A 234 -4.31 14.84 16.30
C ILE A 234 -3.44 14.70 15.05
N ASP A 235 -2.67 15.73 14.68
CA ASP A 235 -1.68 15.65 13.59
C ASP A 235 -0.60 14.63 13.95
N ASP A 236 -0.06 14.71 15.17
CA ASP A 236 0.90 13.73 15.69
C ASP A 236 0.28 12.34 15.72
N TRP A 237 -1.00 12.19 16.09
CA TRP A 237 -1.69 10.91 16.08
C TRP A 237 -1.89 10.36 14.66
N ALA A 238 -2.37 11.16 13.72
CA ALA A 238 -2.63 10.74 12.35
C ALA A 238 -1.32 10.37 11.63
N PHE A 239 -0.27 11.19 11.83
CA PHE A 239 1.03 11.04 11.20
C PHE A 239 1.98 10.04 11.87
N LYS A 240 1.92 9.84 13.21
CA LYS A 240 2.87 8.92 13.89
C LYS A 240 2.80 7.52 13.28
N GLY A 241 3.85 7.18 12.54
CA GLY A 241 4.01 5.92 11.82
C GLY A 241 5.34 5.79 11.08
N THR A 242 6.32 6.66 11.35
CA THR A 242 7.65 6.63 10.72
C THR A 242 8.46 5.41 11.17
N TYR A 243 9.16 4.79 10.22
CA TYR A 243 9.84 3.49 10.24
C TYR A 243 10.90 3.19 11.33
N ALA A 244 11.02 3.96 12.41
CA ALA A 244 12.12 3.79 13.36
C ALA A 244 11.68 3.91 14.82
N THR A 245 11.44 2.77 15.47
CA THR A 245 11.90 2.38 16.84
C THR A 245 10.97 1.35 17.51
N GLU A 246 11.53 0.56 18.44
CA GLU A 246 10.93 -0.61 19.13
C GLU A 246 9.64 -0.34 19.93
N ASN A 247 9.17 0.90 20.03
CA ASN A 247 7.88 1.25 20.66
C ASN A 247 6.64 0.97 19.76
N TYR A 248 6.87 0.44 18.55
CA TYR A 248 5.92 0.20 17.45
C TYR A 248 4.68 -0.62 17.82
N PHE A 249 4.82 -1.70 18.60
CA PHE A 249 3.69 -2.57 18.93
C PHE A 249 2.68 -1.94 19.88
N ARG A 250 3.04 -0.88 20.62
CA ARG A 250 2.08 -0.19 21.51
C ARG A 250 1.33 0.95 20.83
N SER A 251 1.96 1.68 19.90
CA SER A 251 1.36 2.86 19.26
C SER A 251 0.45 2.54 18.07
N GLY A 252 0.67 1.42 17.37
CA GLY A 252 -0.21 1.01 16.28
C GLY A 252 -1.60 0.57 16.78
N TRP A 253 -1.61 -0.27 17.82
CA TRP A 253 -2.83 -0.75 18.45
C TRP A 253 -3.71 0.40 18.97
N SER A 254 -3.11 1.53 19.37
CA SER A 254 -3.87 2.67 19.88
C SER A 254 -4.79 3.28 18.81
N LYS A 255 -4.32 3.44 17.57
CA LYS A 255 -5.13 4.14 16.54
C LYS A 255 -6.40 3.39 16.13
N ALA A 256 -6.29 2.07 15.99
CA ALA A 256 -7.47 1.27 15.66
C ALA A 256 -8.45 1.20 16.83
N ILE A 257 -7.95 1.21 18.08
CA ILE A 257 -8.78 1.37 19.27
C ILE A 257 -9.50 2.73 19.23
N ASP A 258 -8.80 3.82 18.91
CA ASP A 258 -9.37 5.17 18.84
C ASP A 258 -10.46 5.27 17.77
N ILE A 259 -10.21 4.75 16.55
CA ILE A 259 -11.22 4.70 15.49
C ILE A 259 -12.41 3.84 15.92
N ARG A 260 -12.19 2.69 16.57
CA ARG A 260 -13.27 1.84 17.06
C ARG A 260 -14.11 2.53 18.12
N ILE A 261 -13.48 3.24 19.06
CA ILE A 261 -14.19 4.04 20.07
C ILE A 261 -15.05 5.10 19.38
N TRP A 262 -14.48 5.82 18.42
CA TRP A 262 -15.21 6.80 17.63
C TRP A 262 -16.39 6.19 16.85
N GLN A 263 -16.19 5.05 16.17
CA GLN A 263 -17.25 4.34 15.45
C GLN A 263 -18.40 3.95 16.37
N ASN A 264 -18.11 3.43 17.56
CA ASN A 264 -19.14 3.07 18.54
C ASN A 264 -19.94 4.29 19.02
N GLN A 265 -19.28 5.41 19.26
CA GLN A 265 -19.94 6.67 19.64
C GLN A 265 -20.81 7.21 18.51
N PHE A 266 -20.29 7.20 17.27
CA PHE A 266 -21.00 7.63 16.08
C PHE A 266 -22.29 6.81 15.86
N GLN A 267 -22.22 5.48 16.00
CA GLN A 267 -23.40 4.61 15.88
C GLN A 267 -24.44 4.87 16.98
N ALA A 268 -24.00 5.12 18.22
CA ALA A 268 -24.91 5.44 19.32
C ALA A 268 -25.66 6.77 19.08
N GLN A 269 -24.98 7.78 18.53
CA GLN A 269 -25.59 9.06 18.19
C GLN A 269 -26.66 8.93 17.09
N ILE A 270 -26.40 8.10 16.06
CA ILE A 270 -27.38 7.83 15.00
C ILE A 270 -28.63 7.15 15.57
N GLN A 271 -28.49 6.22 16.52
CA GLN A 271 -29.61 5.50 17.11
C GLN A 271 -30.46 6.36 18.09
N SER A 272 -29.90 7.46 18.58
CA SER A 272 -30.56 8.37 19.53
C SER A 272 -31.33 9.53 18.89
N ASN A 273 -31.24 9.70 17.56
CA ASN A 273 -31.94 10.73 16.77
C ASN A 273 -33.02 10.10 15.89
#